data_AF-A0A919DJY8-F1
#
_entry.id   AF-A0A919DJY8-F1
#
_cell.length_a   1.000
_cell.length_b   1.000
_cell.length_c   1.000
_cell.angle_alpha   90.00
_cell.angle_beta   90.00
_cell.angle_gamma   90.00
#
_symmetry.space_group_name_H-M   'P 1'
#
loop_
_entity.id
_entity.type
_entity.pdbx_description
1 polymer ?
#
loop_
_entity_poly.entity_id
_entity_poly.type
_entity_poly.pdbx_seq_one_letter_code
_entity_poly.pdbx_strand_id
1 'polypeptide(L)'
;MSYTVGQVAGFAGVTVRTLHHYDRAGLLTPSERSPGGYRLYGDADLARLQQILFYRELGFALDEIAEILADPGADALDRLRARRAALRARIAELERLVEVTERAMEVQRTGVRLSPRERSEVFGDLTFDLSYATEAGLKWQGSAAHRQAMARASEHTKEDWARIMAEAAAWREEVLAAFDAGEPADGPTATALAERHRNHIERWFTDCPPDTHLRVAADFVADPRAFALLVPEPQQRPGLAAYLAEAVRANAAAHGVHEPKSHPGPEVDGVAPSDPVEARTRSRTPVAGARTRARTPRADAEETRPASPGHAAPRGHAAPRGHR
;
A
#
# COMPACT_ATOMS: atom_id res chain seq x y z
N MET A 1 -12.46 6.48 52.68
CA MET A 1 -12.79 5.13 53.24
C MET A 1 -11.56 4.23 53.05
N SER A 2 -11.50 3.04 53.67
CA SER A 2 -10.38 2.11 53.46
C SER A 2 -10.83 0.81 52.80
N TYR A 3 -10.04 0.34 51.83
CA TYR A 3 -10.35 -0.80 50.98
C TYR A 3 -9.29 -1.90 51.11
N THR A 4 -9.72 -3.15 51.16
CA THR A 4 -8.81 -4.30 51.17
C THR A 4 -8.13 -4.47 49.81
N VAL A 5 -6.94 -5.07 49.80
CA VAL A 5 -6.20 -5.35 48.55
C VAL A 5 -7.03 -6.11 47.50
N GLY A 6 -7.94 -7.00 47.93
CA GLY A 6 -8.82 -7.74 47.02
C GLY A 6 -9.89 -6.87 46.37
N GLN A 7 -10.48 -5.94 47.14
CA GLN A 7 -11.42 -4.96 46.59
C GLN A 7 -10.70 -4.04 45.59
N VAL A 8 -9.50 -3.55 45.94
CA VAL A 8 -8.67 -2.70 45.05
C VAL A 8 -8.31 -3.41 43.76
N ALA A 9 -7.84 -4.64 43.84
CA ALA A 9 -7.58 -5.46 42.66
C ALA A 9 -8.83 -5.59 41.76
N GLY A 10 -9.98 -5.84 42.38
CA GLY A 10 -11.26 -5.98 41.69
C GLY A 10 -11.68 -4.74 40.91
N PHE A 11 -11.70 -3.55 41.53
CA PHE A 11 -12.15 -2.34 40.82
C PHE A 11 -11.09 -1.76 39.88
N ALA A 12 -9.80 -1.95 40.17
CA ALA A 12 -8.72 -1.40 39.35
C ALA A 12 -8.33 -2.32 38.18
N GLY A 13 -8.94 -3.50 38.06
CA GLY A 13 -8.67 -4.45 36.98
C GLY A 13 -7.25 -5.02 37.01
N VAL A 14 -6.59 -5.01 38.17
CA VAL A 14 -5.23 -5.53 38.34
C VAL A 14 -5.21 -6.70 39.30
N THR A 15 -4.21 -7.56 39.19
CA THR A 15 -4.07 -8.67 40.14
C THR A 15 -3.60 -8.18 41.50
N VAL A 16 -3.99 -8.89 42.57
CA VAL A 16 -3.41 -8.67 43.93
C VAL A 16 -1.88 -8.76 43.90
N ARG A 17 -1.33 -9.65 43.06
CA ARG A 17 0.12 -9.78 42.84
C ARG A 17 0.75 -8.49 42.29
N THR A 18 0.06 -7.80 41.39
CA THR A 18 0.48 -6.49 40.84
C THR A 18 0.51 -5.43 41.93
N LEU A 19 -0.53 -5.34 42.77
CA LEU A 19 -0.56 -4.39 43.88
C LEU A 19 0.55 -4.67 44.91
N HIS A 20 0.80 -5.94 45.25
CA HIS A 20 1.93 -6.32 46.09
C HIS A 20 3.28 -5.99 45.44
N HIS A 21 3.38 -6.06 44.11
CA HIS A 21 4.59 -5.67 43.41
C HIS A 21 4.82 -4.16 43.47
N TYR A 22 3.78 -3.35 43.31
CA TYR A 22 3.88 -1.89 43.45
C TYR A 22 4.25 -1.47 44.87
N ASP A 23 3.71 -2.14 45.89
CA ASP A 23 4.09 -1.94 47.29
C ASP A 23 5.57 -2.25 47.53
N ARG A 24 6.05 -3.42 47.07
CA ARG A 24 7.48 -3.78 47.17
C ARG A 24 8.40 -2.84 46.40
N ALA A 25 7.92 -2.27 45.29
CA ALA A 25 8.67 -1.30 44.50
C ALA A 25 8.61 0.12 45.09
N GLY A 26 7.88 0.35 46.20
CA GLY A 26 7.67 1.68 46.78
C GLY A 26 6.82 2.61 45.92
N LEU A 27 6.20 2.08 44.86
CA LEU A 27 5.41 2.86 43.91
C LEU A 27 4.00 3.14 44.45
N LEU A 28 3.40 2.18 45.15
CA LEU A 28 2.10 2.30 45.80
C LEU A 28 2.11 1.58 47.15
N THR A 29 2.23 2.33 48.24
CA THR A 29 2.22 1.80 49.61
C THR A 29 0.84 2.00 50.23
N PRO A 30 0.26 0.98 50.89
CA PRO A 30 -1.02 1.14 51.57
C PRO A 30 -0.91 2.15 52.72
N SER A 31 -1.89 3.04 52.83
CA SER A 31 -1.96 4.04 53.91
C SER A 31 -2.09 3.40 55.29
N GLU A 32 -2.75 2.24 55.39
CA GLU A 32 -3.04 1.60 56.68
C GLU A 32 -2.87 0.08 56.63
N ARG A 33 -2.80 -0.50 57.82
CA ARG A 33 -2.94 -1.95 58.02
C ARG A 33 -4.03 -2.22 59.04
N SER A 34 -4.84 -3.25 58.80
CA SER A 34 -5.83 -3.68 59.78
C SER A 34 -5.17 -4.29 61.02
N PRO A 35 -5.89 -4.46 62.14
CA PRO A 35 -5.37 -5.12 63.33
C PRO A 35 -4.85 -6.55 63.07
N GLY A 36 -5.38 -7.23 62.04
CA GLY A 36 -4.91 -8.55 61.59
C GLY A 36 -3.75 -8.51 60.59
N GLY A 37 -3.17 -7.34 60.31
CA GLY A 37 -2.03 -7.16 59.41
C GLY A 37 -2.35 -7.01 57.92
N TYR A 38 -3.64 -7.00 57.54
CA TYR A 38 -4.06 -6.85 56.15
C TYR A 38 -3.82 -5.43 55.63
N ARG A 39 -3.43 -5.30 54.36
CA ARG A 39 -3.24 -4.00 53.70
C ARG A 39 -4.58 -3.30 53.46
N LEU A 40 -4.65 -2.03 53.84
CA LEU A 40 -5.81 -1.17 53.65
C LEU A 40 -5.39 0.07 52.85
N TYR A 41 -6.10 0.31 51.75
CA TYR A 41 -5.84 1.42 50.83
C TYR A 41 -6.89 2.51 51.02
N GLY A 42 -6.45 3.73 51.26
CA GLY A 42 -7.30 4.91 51.38
C GLY A 42 -7.56 5.58 50.04
N ASP A 43 -8.41 6.61 50.02
CA ASP A 43 -8.80 7.32 48.80
C ASP A 43 -7.60 7.96 48.08
N ALA A 44 -6.59 8.42 48.82
CA ALA A 44 -5.33 8.95 48.26
C ALA A 44 -4.50 7.86 47.54
N ASP A 45 -4.48 6.64 48.09
CA ASP A 45 -3.79 5.51 47.46
C ASP A 45 -4.49 5.13 46.15
N LEU A 46 -5.82 5.23 46.10
CA LEU A 46 -6.59 4.95 44.89
C LEU A 46 -6.33 5.99 43.80
N ALA A 47 -6.27 7.27 44.17
CA ALA A 47 -5.89 8.33 43.25
C ALA A 47 -4.47 8.10 42.68
N ARG A 48 -3.52 7.71 43.54
CA ARG A 48 -2.15 7.36 43.12
C ARG A 48 -2.14 6.14 42.20
N LEU A 49 -2.89 5.08 42.54
CA LEU A 49 -3.04 3.90 41.71
C LEU A 49 -3.59 4.25 40.33
N GLN A 50 -4.60 5.11 40.25
CA GLN A 50 -5.15 5.55 38.96
C GLN A 50 -4.10 6.23 38.09
N GLN A 51 -3.24 7.08 38.67
CA GLN A 51 -2.15 7.71 37.93
C GLN A 51 -1.10 6.69 37.47
N ILE A 52 -0.74 5.72 38.30
CA ILE A 52 0.18 4.64 37.92
C ILE A 52 -0.36 3.86 36.72
N LEU A 53 -1.66 3.50 36.75
CA LEU A 53 -2.29 2.75 35.68
C LEU A 53 -2.34 3.55 34.37
N PHE A 54 -2.63 4.86 34.45
CA PHE A 54 -2.61 5.75 33.29
C PHE A 54 -1.24 5.77 32.59
N TYR A 55 -0.14 5.98 33.31
CA TYR A 55 1.19 5.98 32.70
C TYR A 55 1.62 4.57 32.24
N ARG A 56 1.17 3.51 32.93
CA ARG A 56 1.38 2.14 32.46
C ARG A 56 0.69 1.88 31.12
N GLU A 57 -0.52 2.38 30.94
CA GLU A 57 -1.26 2.27 29.68
C GLU A 57 -0.55 3.01 28.54
N LEU A 58 0.09 4.14 28.83
CA LEU A 58 0.97 4.85 27.89
C LEU A 58 2.32 4.15 27.63
N GLY A 59 2.57 3.05 28.36
CA GLY A 59 3.71 2.15 28.21
C GLY A 59 5.01 2.65 28.84
N PHE A 60 4.92 3.47 29.89
CA PHE A 60 6.07 3.81 30.74
C PHE A 60 6.47 2.63 31.64
N ALA A 61 7.76 2.56 31.95
CA ALA A 61 8.31 1.62 32.93
C ALA A 61 8.03 2.11 34.38
N LEU A 62 8.10 1.22 35.39
CA LEU A 62 7.66 1.56 36.76
C LEU A 62 8.54 2.61 37.44
N ASP A 63 9.83 2.54 37.16
CA ASP A 63 10.87 3.49 37.50
C ASP A 63 10.57 4.88 36.92
N GLU A 64 10.26 4.98 35.63
CA GLU A 64 9.87 6.26 35.01
C GLU A 64 8.59 6.82 35.64
N ILE A 65 7.62 5.96 35.97
CA ILE A 65 6.38 6.36 36.64
C ILE A 65 6.69 6.88 38.06
N ALA A 66 7.58 6.22 38.80
CA ALA A 66 7.98 6.67 40.12
C ALA A 66 8.57 8.08 40.08
N GLU A 67 9.43 8.37 39.09
CA GLU A 67 10.01 9.70 38.87
C GLU A 67 8.94 10.75 38.54
N ILE A 68 8.03 10.44 37.61
CA ILE A 68 6.93 11.34 37.23
C ILE A 68 6.01 11.66 38.41
N LEU A 69 5.73 10.68 39.26
CA LEU A 69 4.87 10.85 40.43
C LEU A 69 5.56 11.54 41.60
N ALA A 70 6.90 11.60 41.61
CA ALA A 70 7.67 12.30 42.63
C ALA A 70 7.72 13.82 42.36
N ASP A 71 7.75 14.23 41.08
CA ASP A 71 7.68 15.64 40.67
C ASP A 71 6.72 15.84 39.49
N PRO A 72 5.41 15.98 39.75
CA PRO A 72 4.40 16.14 38.70
C PRO A 72 4.51 17.47 37.92
N GLY A 73 5.17 18.47 38.50
CA GLY A 73 5.15 19.86 38.01
C GLY A 73 6.25 20.19 37.02
N ALA A 74 7.41 19.53 37.11
CA ALA A 74 8.59 19.93 36.33
C ALA A 74 8.77 19.18 34.99
N ASP A 75 8.24 17.96 34.83
CA ASP A 75 8.68 17.09 33.71
C ASP A 75 7.58 16.18 33.11
N ALA A 76 6.40 16.09 33.72
CA ALA A 76 5.36 15.15 33.26
C ALA A 76 4.92 15.42 31.80
N LEU A 77 4.71 16.69 31.44
CA LEU A 77 4.30 17.07 30.09
C LEU A 77 5.40 16.82 29.05
N ASP A 78 6.66 17.03 29.41
CA ASP A 78 7.79 16.84 28.51
C ASP A 78 8.08 15.36 28.28
N ARG A 79 7.96 14.51 29.31
CA ARG A 79 7.98 13.05 29.16
C ARG A 79 6.85 12.53 28.28
N LEU A 80 5.64 13.06 28.42
CA LEU A 80 4.51 12.73 27.53
C LEU A 80 4.78 13.16 26.07
N ARG A 81 5.38 14.33 25.85
CA ARG A 81 5.77 14.80 24.52
C ARG A 81 6.85 13.91 23.89
N ALA A 82 7.89 13.56 24.66
CA ALA A 82 8.96 12.66 24.24
C ALA A 82 8.41 11.27 23.89
N ARG A 83 7.53 10.72 24.74
CA ARG A 83 6.84 9.45 24.49
C ARG A 83 6.02 9.48 23.21
N ARG A 84 5.25 10.54 22.99
CA ARG A 84 4.48 10.74 21.76
C ARG A 84 5.39 10.79 20.52
N ALA A 85 6.53 11.47 20.60
CA ALA A 85 7.49 11.54 19.50
C ALA A 85 8.08 10.15 19.18
N ALA A 86 8.49 9.39 20.19
CA ALA A 86 8.99 8.03 20.02
C ALA A 86 7.94 7.09 19.39
N LEU A 87 6.69 7.16 19.84
CA LEU A 87 5.59 6.37 19.25
C LEU A 87 5.37 6.72 17.78
N ARG A 88 5.39 8.01 17.41
CA ARG A 88 5.28 8.43 16.00
C ARG A 88 6.43 7.92 15.15
N ALA A 89 7.66 7.99 15.64
CA ALA A 89 8.81 7.45 14.92
C ALA A 89 8.68 5.94 14.71
N ARG A 90 8.16 5.20 15.71
CA ARG A 90 7.92 3.77 15.59
C ARG A 90 6.82 3.44 14.58
N ILE A 91 5.73 4.23 14.54
CA ILE A 91 4.67 4.07 13.54
C ILE A 91 5.24 4.24 12.13
N ALA A 92 5.99 5.32 11.88
CA ALA A 92 6.59 5.56 10.56
C ALA A 92 7.51 4.41 10.12
N GLU A 93 8.31 3.85 11.04
CA GLU A 93 9.15 2.69 10.73
C GLU A 93 8.33 1.43 10.45
N LEU A 94 7.23 1.20 11.17
CA LEU A 94 6.34 0.07 10.92
C LEU A 94 5.62 0.21 9.57
N GLU A 95 5.16 1.41 9.22
CA GLU A 95 4.57 1.71 7.90
C GLU A 95 5.57 1.42 6.77
N ARG A 96 6.82 1.87 6.91
CA ARG A 96 7.89 1.57 5.96
C ARG A 96 8.16 0.06 5.83
N LEU A 97 8.12 -0.68 6.93
CA LEU A 97 8.30 -2.14 6.91
C LEU A 97 7.13 -2.87 6.25
N VAL A 98 5.90 -2.37 6.41
CA VAL A 98 4.73 -2.87 5.68
C VAL A 98 4.93 -2.71 4.18
N GLU A 99 5.30 -1.51 3.72
CA GLU A 99 5.53 -1.22 2.30
C GLU A 99 6.61 -2.14 1.69
N VAL A 100 7.73 -2.34 2.40
CA VAL A 100 8.79 -3.26 1.95
C VAL A 100 8.29 -4.71 1.88
N THR A 101 7.45 -5.12 2.83
CA THR A 101 6.89 -6.48 2.86
C THR A 101 5.90 -6.70 1.72
N GLU A 102 5.05 -5.71 1.43
CA GLU A 102 4.13 -5.74 0.29
C GLU A 102 4.90 -5.86 -1.02
N ARG A 103 5.95 -5.05 -1.22
CA ARG A 103 6.84 -5.16 -2.39
C ARG A 103 7.50 -6.53 -2.50
N ALA A 104 7.92 -7.13 -1.38
CA ALA A 104 8.52 -8.46 -1.38
C ALA A 104 7.51 -9.57 -1.74
N MET A 105 6.27 -9.47 -1.23
CA MET A 105 5.18 -10.37 -1.57
C MET A 105 4.83 -10.30 -3.05
N GLU A 106 4.85 -9.10 -3.64
CA GLU A 106 4.61 -8.90 -5.07
C GLU A 106 5.71 -9.51 -5.95
N VAL A 107 6.97 -9.39 -5.55
CA VAL A 107 8.08 -10.06 -6.24
C VAL A 107 7.90 -11.58 -6.21
N GLN A 108 7.45 -12.14 -5.09
CA GLN A 108 7.15 -13.58 -5.05
C GLN A 108 5.92 -13.96 -5.87
N ARG A 109 4.89 -13.11 -5.91
CA ARG A 109 3.64 -13.38 -6.63
C ARG A 109 3.76 -13.25 -8.14
N THR A 110 4.62 -12.37 -8.66
CA THR A 110 4.77 -12.15 -10.11
C THR A 110 5.50 -13.30 -10.83
N GLY A 111 6.03 -14.29 -10.12
CA GLY A 111 6.71 -15.46 -10.70
C GLY A 111 8.08 -15.15 -11.31
N VAL A 112 8.39 -13.88 -11.58
CA VAL A 112 9.62 -13.43 -12.23
C VAL A 112 10.86 -13.70 -11.36
N ARG A 113 11.72 -14.63 -11.79
CA ARG A 113 13.00 -14.96 -11.13
C ARG A 113 14.15 -14.04 -11.58
N LEU A 114 13.99 -12.72 -11.39
CA LEU A 114 15.04 -11.75 -11.70
C LEU A 114 15.54 -11.06 -10.42
N SER A 115 16.87 -10.95 -10.29
CA SER A 115 17.46 -10.14 -9.21
C SER A 115 17.04 -8.66 -9.34
N PRO A 116 17.10 -7.86 -8.26
CA PRO A 116 16.74 -6.45 -8.34
C PRO A 116 17.48 -5.68 -9.44
N ARG A 117 18.77 -6.00 -9.65
CA ARG A 117 19.60 -5.41 -10.71
C ARG A 117 19.11 -5.82 -12.10
N GLU A 118 18.87 -7.11 -12.33
CA GLU A 118 18.40 -7.60 -13.63
C GLU A 118 17.00 -7.06 -13.96
N ARG A 119 16.12 -6.92 -12.95
CA ARG A 119 14.83 -6.25 -13.14
C ARG A 119 15.00 -4.81 -13.60
N SER A 120 15.91 -4.05 -12.99
CA SER A 120 16.20 -2.69 -13.42
C SER A 120 16.78 -2.65 -14.83
N GLU A 121 17.65 -3.59 -15.21
CA GLU A 121 18.25 -3.65 -16.55
C GLU A 121 17.22 -4.03 -17.64
N VAL A 122 16.26 -4.90 -17.33
CA VAL A 122 15.28 -5.42 -18.30
C VAL A 122 14.02 -4.57 -18.37
N PHE A 123 13.53 -4.09 -17.24
CA PHE A 123 12.29 -3.32 -17.15
C PHE A 123 12.54 -1.81 -17.09
N GLY A 124 13.75 -1.33 -16.80
CA GLY A 124 14.08 0.10 -16.78
C GLY A 124 13.16 0.92 -15.87
N ASP A 125 12.65 2.04 -16.39
CA ASP A 125 11.66 2.92 -15.75
C ASP A 125 10.22 2.43 -15.92
N LEU A 126 9.99 1.24 -16.48
CA LEU A 126 8.66 0.65 -16.56
C LEU A 126 8.22 0.31 -15.13
N THR A 127 7.57 1.27 -14.49
CA THR A 127 6.90 1.07 -13.21
C THR A 127 5.74 0.14 -13.48
N PHE A 128 5.95 -1.16 -13.28
CA PHE A 128 4.83 -2.06 -13.06
C PHE A 128 4.06 -1.48 -11.88
N ASP A 129 2.87 -0.95 -12.15
CA ASP A 129 1.93 -0.65 -11.08
C ASP A 129 1.58 -1.99 -10.42
N LEU A 130 2.20 -2.19 -9.28
CA LEU A 130 2.10 -3.39 -8.47
C LEU A 130 0.70 -3.64 -7.94
N SER A 131 -0.08 -2.57 -7.78
CA SER A 131 -1.47 -2.67 -7.38
C SER A 131 -2.25 -3.44 -8.44
N TYR A 132 -1.97 -3.19 -9.72
CA TYR A 132 -2.58 -3.93 -10.82
C TYR A 132 -2.08 -5.38 -10.89
N ALA A 133 -0.79 -5.67 -10.73
CA ALA A 133 -0.32 -7.06 -10.71
C ALA A 133 -0.96 -7.88 -9.57
N THR A 134 -1.19 -7.25 -8.42
CA THR A 134 -1.85 -7.85 -7.27
C THR A 134 -3.35 -8.03 -7.48
N GLU A 135 -4.05 -7.00 -7.97
CA GLU A 135 -5.49 -7.05 -8.23
C GLU A 135 -5.83 -7.91 -9.45
N ALA A 136 -5.04 -7.90 -10.52
CA ALA A 136 -5.17 -8.83 -11.64
C ALA A 136 -4.91 -10.27 -11.18
N GLY A 137 -3.93 -10.47 -10.29
CA GLY A 137 -3.70 -11.75 -9.64
C GLY A 137 -4.90 -12.24 -8.83
N LEU A 138 -5.67 -11.34 -8.21
CA LEU A 138 -6.92 -11.63 -7.50
C LEU A 138 -8.11 -11.81 -8.46
N LYS A 139 -8.23 -10.96 -9.48
CA LYS A 139 -9.32 -10.97 -10.50
C LYS A 139 -9.28 -12.24 -11.35
N TRP A 140 -8.08 -12.67 -11.73
CA TRP A 140 -7.85 -13.87 -12.52
C TRP A 140 -7.48 -15.08 -11.65
N GLN A 141 -7.56 -14.93 -10.32
CA GLN A 141 -7.27 -15.99 -9.35
C GLN A 141 -8.18 -17.18 -9.62
N GLY A 142 -7.58 -18.32 -9.94
CA GLY A 142 -8.33 -19.55 -10.24
C GLY A 142 -8.56 -19.83 -11.72
N SER A 143 -8.27 -18.90 -12.64
CA SER A 143 -8.30 -19.22 -14.08
C SER A 143 -7.09 -20.09 -14.49
N ALA A 144 -7.31 -21.03 -15.40
CA ALA A 144 -6.23 -21.88 -15.93
C ALA A 144 -5.20 -21.06 -16.71
N ALA A 145 -5.65 -20.08 -17.48
CA ALA A 145 -4.81 -19.17 -18.26
C ALA A 145 -3.85 -18.36 -17.36
N HIS A 146 -4.35 -17.81 -16.25
CA HIS A 146 -3.50 -17.10 -15.29
C HIS A 146 -2.46 -18.02 -14.66
N ARG A 147 -2.84 -19.22 -14.21
CA ARG A 147 -1.86 -20.19 -13.66
C ARG A 147 -0.77 -20.55 -14.67
N GLN A 148 -1.14 -20.76 -15.93
CA GLN A 148 -0.20 -21.06 -17.00
C GLN A 148 0.73 -19.86 -17.27
N ALA A 149 0.19 -18.65 -17.33
CA ALA A 149 0.96 -17.40 -17.45
C ALA A 149 1.99 -17.27 -16.34
N MET A 150 1.58 -17.49 -15.08
CA MET A 150 2.49 -17.43 -13.94
C MET A 150 3.58 -18.50 -13.99
N ALA A 151 3.23 -19.72 -14.39
CA ALA A 151 4.17 -20.83 -14.52
C ALA A 151 5.22 -20.54 -15.61
N ARG A 152 4.79 -20.19 -16.83
CA ARG A 152 5.69 -19.86 -17.95
C ARG A 152 6.55 -18.64 -17.63
N ALA A 153 5.96 -17.58 -17.05
CA ALA A 153 6.70 -16.39 -16.64
C ALA A 153 7.83 -16.68 -15.62
N SER A 154 7.65 -17.72 -14.79
CA SER A 154 8.66 -18.13 -13.81
C SER A 154 9.84 -18.91 -14.37
N GLU A 155 9.69 -19.44 -15.59
CA GLU A 155 10.74 -20.17 -16.31
C GLU A 155 11.59 -19.26 -17.21
N HIS A 156 11.09 -18.06 -17.52
CA HIS A 156 11.79 -17.10 -18.38
C HIS A 156 13.12 -16.63 -17.78
N THR A 157 14.17 -16.69 -18.60
CA THR A 157 15.49 -16.15 -18.28
C THR A 157 15.53 -14.63 -18.42
N LYS A 158 16.63 -14.00 -18.00
CA LYS A 158 16.87 -12.57 -18.22
C LYS A 158 16.83 -12.23 -19.72
N GLU A 159 17.46 -13.06 -20.54
CA GLU A 159 17.51 -12.91 -21.99
C GLU A 159 16.12 -13.05 -22.63
N ASP A 160 15.28 -13.95 -22.11
CA ASP A 160 13.88 -14.08 -22.54
C ASP A 160 13.09 -12.83 -22.19
N TRP A 161 13.18 -12.33 -20.96
CA TRP A 161 12.52 -11.08 -20.57
C TRP A 161 13.00 -9.89 -21.39
N ALA A 162 14.31 -9.77 -21.67
CA ALA A 162 14.84 -8.72 -22.55
C ALA A 162 14.24 -8.81 -23.96
N ARG A 163 14.06 -10.03 -24.50
CA ARG A 163 13.43 -10.26 -25.80
C ARG A 163 11.94 -9.94 -25.78
N ILE A 164 11.21 -10.39 -24.76
CA ILE A 164 9.79 -10.08 -24.55
C ILE A 164 9.59 -8.56 -24.58
N MET A 165 10.38 -7.83 -23.80
CA MET A 165 10.27 -6.37 -23.71
C MET A 165 10.63 -5.66 -25.01
N ALA A 166 11.64 -6.14 -25.74
CA ALA A 166 12.01 -5.59 -27.05
C ALA A 166 10.92 -5.84 -28.12
N GLU A 167 10.35 -7.06 -28.17
CA GLU A 167 9.22 -7.39 -29.05
C GLU A 167 8.01 -6.50 -28.75
N ALA A 168 7.67 -6.31 -27.47
CA ALA A 168 6.57 -5.44 -27.04
C ALA A 168 6.84 -3.96 -27.34
N ALA A 169 8.08 -3.49 -27.24
CA ALA A 169 8.46 -2.12 -27.58
C ALA A 169 8.33 -1.84 -29.07
N ALA A 170 8.85 -2.72 -29.93
CA ALA A 170 8.70 -2.59 -31.37
C ALA A 170 7.23 -2.62 -31.80
N TRP A 171 6.44 -3.54 -31.24
CA TRP A 171 5.00 -3.61 -31.49
C TRP A 171 4.28 -2.32 -31.06
N ARG A 172 4.62 -1.75 -29.89
CA ARG A 172 4.05 -0.49 -29.41
C ARG A 172 4.31 0.66 -30.39
N GLU A 173 5.53 0.79 -30.89
CA GLU A 173 5.88 1.87 -31.83
C GLU A 173 5.01 1.80 -33.09
N GLU A 174 4.79 0.60 -33.62
CA GLU A 174 3.93 0.39 -34.79
C GLU A 174 2.46 0.71 -34.50
N VAL A 175 1.95 0.32 -33.33
CA VAL A 175 0.59 0.67 -32.89
C VAL A 175 0.40 2.17 -32.79
N LEU A 176 1.34 2.87 -32.14
CA LEU A 176 1.29 4.33 -32.00
C LEU A 176 1.35 5.01 -33.37
N ALA A 177 2.20 4.52 -34.29
CA ALA A 177 2.28 5.04 -35.64
C ALA A 177 0.98 4.83 -36.43
N ALA A 178 0.37 3.64 -36.35
CA ALA A 178 -0.91 3.35 -37.03
C ALA A 178 -2.04 4.23 -36.48
N PHE A 179 -2.10 4.42 -35.16
CA PHE A 179 -3.09 5.28 -34.52
C PHE A 179 -2.88 6.75 -34.88
N ASP A 180 -1.65 7.26 -34.79
CA ASP A 180 -1.32 8.66 -35.11
C ASP A 180 -1.53 8.95 -36.61
N ALA A 181 -1.43 7.95 -37.49
CA ALA A 181 -1.76 8.04 -38.92
C ALA A 181 -3.28 8.01 -39.22
N GLY A 182 -4.13 7.68 -38.23
CA GLY A 182 -5.57 7.57 -38.40
C GLY A 182 -6.02 6.32 -39.17
N GLU A 183 -5.21 5.26 -39.16
CA GLU A 183 -5.59 3.97 -39.74
C GLU A 183 -6.87 3.45 -39.06
N PRO A 184 -7.82 2.85 -39.80
CA PRO A 184 -9.05 2.33 -39.21
C PRO A 184 -8.77 1.13 -38.29
N ALA A 185 -9.48 1.05 -37.17
CA ALA A 185 -9.26 0.01 -36.15
C ALA A 185 -9.64 -1.40 -36.62
N ASP A 186 -10.59 -1.50 -37.56
CA ASP A 186 -10.99 -2.72 -38.25
C ASP A 186 -10.24 -2.94 -39.58
N GLY A 187 -9.25 -2.09 -39.87
CA GLY A 187 -8.42 -2.17 -41.06
C GLY A 187 -7.41 -3.32 -41.00
N PRO A 188 -6.77 -3.64 -42.16
CA PRO A 188 -5.79 -4.72 -42.25
C PRO A 188 -4.56 -4.47 -41.36
N THR A 189 -4.10 -3.22 -41.25
CA THR A 189 -2.96 -2.83 -40.40
C THR A 189 -3.24 -3.10 -38.92
N ALA A 190 -4.36 -2.58 -38.42
CA ALA A 190 -4.77 -2.74 -37.02
C ALA A 190 -5.04 -4.21 -36.66
N THR A 191 -5.71 -4.94 -37.54
CA THR A 191 -6.00 -6.37 -37.38
C THR A 191 -4.71 -7.20 -37.32
N ALA A 192 -3.73 -6.92 -38.18
CA ALA A 192 -2.42 -7.58 -38.15
C ALA A 192 -1.64 -7.29 -36.86
N LEU A 193 -1.72 -6.05 -36.35
CA LEU A 193 -1.12 -5.68 -35.06
C LEU A 193 -1.80 -6.40 -33.89
N ALA A 194 -3.12 -6.54 -33.91
CA ALA A 194 -3.86 -7.33 -32.93
C ALA A 194 -3.46 -8.81 -32.97
N GLU A 195 -3.31 -9.40 -34.15
CA GLU A 195 -2.87 -10.78 -34.30
C GLU A 195 -1.43 -11.00 -33.79
N ARG A 196 -0.52 -10.06 -34.06
CA ARG A 196 0.83 -10.10 -33.50
C ARG A 196 0.84 -10.03 -31.98
N HIS A 197 -0.03 -9.19 -31.40
CA HIS A 197 -0.19 -9.10 -29.96
C HIS A 197 -0.73 -10.42 -29.37
N ARG A 198 -1.74 -11.03 -29.99
CA ARG A 198 -2.27 -12.35 -29.61
C ARG A 198 -1.18 -13.41 -29.58
N ASN A 199 -0.41 -13.49 -30.66
CA ASN A 199 0.69 -14.46 -30.81
C ASN A 199 1.83 -14.21 -29.81
N HIS A 200 2.09 -12.94 -29.45
CA HIS A 200 3.05 -12.62 -28.39
C HIS A 200 2.59 -13.13 -27.02
N ILE A 201 1.30 -12.95 -26.68
CA ILE A 201 0.73 -13.51 -25.45
C ILE A 201 0.79 -15.04 -25.46
N GLU A 202 0.39 -15.66 -26.59
CA GLU A 202 0.37 -17.11 -26.77
C GLU A 202 1.75 -17.75 -26.57
N ARG A 203 2.76 -17.13 -27.16
CA ARG A 203 4.14 -17.61 -27.10
C ARG A 203 4.72 -17.50 -25.70
N TRP A 204 4.55 -16.35 -25.04
CA TRP A 204 5.32 -16.04 -23.84
C TRP A 204 4.58 -16.29 -22.53
N PHE A 205 3.25 -16.26 -22.51
CA PHE A 205 2.50 -16.28 -21.26
C PHE A 205 1.50 -17.43 -21.20
N THR A 206 0.50 -17.47 -22.08
CA THR A 206 -0.59 -18.44 -21.95
C THR A 206 -1.28 -18.65 -23.27
N ASP A 207 -1.88 -19.82 -23.47
CA ASP A 207 -2.67 -20.12 -24.66
C ASP A 207 -3.72 -19.01 -24.86
N CYS A 208 -3.67 -18.35 -26.01
CA CYS A 208 -4.44 -17.14 -26.27
C CYS A 208 -5.32 -17.31 -27.53
N PRO A 209 -6.34 -18.19 -27.47
CA PRO A 209 -7.33 -18.25 -28.53
C PRO A 209 -8.07 -16.90 -28.66
N PRO A 210 -8.68 -16.60 -29.82
CA PRO A 210 -9.25 -15.28 -30.09
C PRO A 210 -10.30 -14.80 -29.05
N ASP A 211 -11.07 -15.72 -28.46
CA ASP A 211 -12.02 -15.44 -27.38
C ASP A 211 -11.33 -14.99 -26.08
N THR A 212 -10.16 -15.56 -25.78
CA THR A 212 -9.33 -15.16 -24.65
C THR A 212 -8.70 -13.80 -24.90
N HIS A 213 -8.27 -13.53 -26.12
CA HIS A 213 -7.74 -12.22 -26.49
C HIS A 213 -8.79 -11.11 -26.38
N LEU A 214 -10.06 -11.39 -26.75
CA LEU A 214 -11.18 -10.47 -26.51
C LEU A 214 -11.35 -10.10 -25.03
N ARG A 215 -11.27 -11.09 -24.12
CA ARG A 215 -11.35 -10.84 -22.67
C ARG A 215 -10.20 -9.98 -22.15
N VAL A 216 -8.99 -10.21 -22.67
CA VAL A 216 -7.83 -9.36 -22.35
C VAL A 216 -8.05 -7.94 -22.85
N ALA A 217 -8.58 -7.78 -24.06
CA ALA A 217 -8.83 -6.47 -24.65
C ALA A 217 -9.97 -5.68 -23.96
N ALA A 218 -10.95 -6.35 -23.39
CA ALA A 218 -11.99 -5.72 -22.57
C ALA A 218 -11.39 -4.97 -21.37
N ASP A 219 -10.29 -5.48 -20.80
CA ASP A 219 -9.62 -4.86 -19.66
C ASP A 219 -8.89 -3.56 -20.05
N PHE A 220 -8.47 -3.40 -21.31
CA PHE A 220 -7.78 -2.18 -21.76
C PHE A 220 -8.66 -0.93 -21.60
N VAL A 221 -9.97 -1.07 -21.78
CA VAL A 221 -10.93 0.02 -21.64
C VAL A 221 -11.45 0.12 -20.20
N ALA A 222 -11.58 -1.02 -19.52
CA ALA A 222 -12.17 -1.08 -18.18
C ALA A 222 -11.21 -0.63 -17.06
N ASP A 223 -9.90 -0.84 -17.22
CA ASP A 223 -8.89 -0.48 -16.21
C ASP A 223 -7.68 0.21 -16.88
N PRO A 224 -7.47 1.52 -16.65
CA PRO A 224 -6.31 2.25 -17.17
C PRO A 224 -4.96 1.61 -16.81
N ARG A 225 -4.87 0.92 -15.67
CA ARG A 225 -3.65 0.23 -15.25
C ARG A 225 -3.39 -1.02 -16.09
N ALA A 226 -4.43 -1.70 -16.56
CA ALA A 226 -4.30 -2.82 -17.51
C ALA A 226 -3.71 -2.33 -18.82
N PHE A 227 -4.20 -1.19 -19.31
CA PHE A 227 -3.70 -0.58 -20.53
C PHE A 227 -2.27 -0.05 -20.39
N ALA A 228 -1.91 0.44 -19.20
CA ALA A 228 -0.55 0.92 -18.89
C ALA A 228 0.53 -0.17 -19.02
N LEU A 229 0.19 -1.46 -18.87
CA LEU A 229 1.11 -2.56 -19.16
C LEU A 229 1.46 -2.70 -20.63
N LEU A 230 0.51 -2.35 -21.51
CA LEU A 230 0.68 -2.40 -22.95
C LEU A 230 1.38 -1.15 -23.46
N VAL A 231 0.88 0.02 -23.06
CA VAL A 231 1.35 1.36 -23.46
C VAL A 231 1.57 2.21 -22.20
N PRO A 232 2.83 2.53 -21.83
CA PRO A 232 3.13 3.37 -20.66
C PRO A 232 2.41 4.72 -20.71
N GLU A 233 1.98 5.24 -19.56
CA GLU A 233 1.19 6.48 -19.46
C GLU A 233 1.71 7.66 -20.31
N PRO A 234 3.02 7.97 -20.36
CA PRO A 234 3.53 9.08 -21.17
C PRO A 234 3.32 8.92 -22.68
N GLN A 235 3.09 7.70 -23.15
CA GLN A 235 2.90 7.35 -24.55
C GLN A 235 1.43 7.19 -24.93
N GLN A 236 0.51 7.16 -23.96
CA GLN A 236 -0.91 6.96 -24.23
C GLN A 236 -1.49 8.14 -25.03
N ARG A 237 -2.52 7.85 -25.83
CA ARG A 237 -3.32 8.84 -26.55
C ARG A 237 -4.79 8.69 -26.15
N PRO A 238 -5.57 9.78 -26.11
CA PRO A 238 -7.01 9.68 -25.96
C PRO A 238 -7.60 8.76 -27.04
N GLY A 239 -8.37 7.74 -26.63
CA GLY A 239 -9.02 6.79 -27.54
C GLY A 239 -8.17 5.58 -27.98
N LEU A 240 -6.87 5.54 -27.67
CA LEU A 240 -5.98 4.44 -28.09
C LEU A 240 -6.39 3.07 -27.52
N ALA A 241 -6.83 3.03 -26.26
CA ALA A 241 -7.30 1.80 -25.64
C ALA A 241 -8.54 1.23 -26.37
N ALA A 242 -9.49 2.10 -26.74
CA ALA A 242 -10.67 1.72 -27.49
C ALA A 242 -10.33 1.27 -28.92
N TYR A 243 -9.40 1.96 -29.57
CA TYR A 243 -8.87 1.57 -30.89
C TYR A 243 -8.28 0.16 -30.87
N LEU A 244 -7.45 -0.17 -29.88
CA LEU A 244 -6.89 -1.50 -29.73
C LEU A 244 -7.95 -2.55 -29.42
N ALA A 245 -8.91 -2.24 -28.54
CA ALA A 245 -10.01 -3.15 -28.26
C ALA A 245 -10.83 -3.50 -29.52
N GLU A 246 -11.09 -2.51 -30.38
CA GLU A 246 -11.76 -2.73 -31.66
C GLU A 246 -10.91 -3.56 -32.63
N ALA A 247 -9.60 -3.28 -32.71
CA ALA A 247 -8.69 -4.06 -33.55
C ALA A 247 -8.64 -5.55 -33.13
N VAL A 248 -8.68 -5.82 -31.82
CA VAL A 248 -8.79 -7.19 -31.30
C VAL A 248 -10.14 -7.82 -31.66
N ARG A 249 -11.23 -7.05 -31.62
CA ARG A 249 -12.56 -7.54 -32.03
C ARG A 249 -12.60 -7.88 -33.52
N ALA A 250 -12.05 -7.03 -34.37
CA ALA A 250 -11.93 -7.28 -35.81
C ALA A 250 -11.08 -8.53 -36.10
N ASN A 251 -9.96 -8.69 -35.39
CA ASN A 251 -9.12 -9.88 -35.51
C ASN A 251 -9.85 -11.16 -35.07
N ALA A 252 -10.56 -11.13 -33.94
CA ALA A 252 -11.36 -12.27 -33.51
C ALA A 252 -12.43 -12.67 -34.53
N ALA A 253 -13.10 -11.68 -35.13
CA ALA A 253 -14.07 -11.91 -36.19
C ALA A 253 -13.44 -12.55 -37.44
N ALA A 254 -12.22 -12.15 -37.81
CA ALA A 254 -11.47 -12.76 -38.91
C ALA A 254 -11.13 -14.25 -38.66
N HIS A 255 -10.98 -14.65 -37.40
CA HIS A 255 -10.82 -16.04 -36.97
C HIS A 255 -12.14 -16.78 -36.71
N GLY A 256 -13.28 -16.19 -37.09
CA GLY A 256 -14.61 -16.80 -36.92
C GLY A 256 -15.17 -16.74 -35.49
N VAL A 257 -14.57 -15.94 -34.61
CA VAL A 257 -15.04 -15.70 -33.25
C VAL A 257 -15.76 -14.35 -33.21
N HIS A 258 -17.07 -14.39 -33.00
CA HIS A 258 -17.87 -13.18 -32.78
C HIS A 258 -18.20 -13.04 -31.30
N GLU A 259 -18.20 -11.81 -30.81
CA GLU A 259 -18.71 -11.47 -29.48
C GLU A 259 -20.14 -12.00 -29.37
N PRO A 260 -20.53 -12.70 -28.30
CA PRO A 260 -21.90 -13.18 -28.16
C PRO A 260 -22.83 -11.98 -28.24
N LYS A 261 -23.78 -12.00 -29.19
CA LYS A 261 -24.87 -11.01 -29.24
C LYS A 261 -25.49 -10.95 -27.86
N SER A 262 -25.49 -9.77 -27.25
CA SER A 262 -26.20 -9.51 -26.00
C SER A 262 -27.67 -9.91 -26.17
N HIS A 263 -28.02 -11.08 -25.63
CA HIS A 263 -29.36 -11.55 -25.34
C HIS A 263 -29.43 -11.77 -23.82
N PRO A 264 -30.59 -11.52 -23.20
CA PRO A 264 -30.72 -11.54 -21.74
C PRO A 264 -30.30 -12.92 -21.23
N GLY A 265 -29.40 -12.92 -20.23
CA GLY A 265 -28.66 -14.10 -19.81
C GLY A 265 -29.55 -15.28 -19.39
N PRO A 266 -29.08 -16.53 -19.58
CA PRO A 266 -29.79 -17.69 -19.06
C PRO A 266 -29.64 -17.74 -17.53
N GLU A 267 -30.71 -18.16 -16.89
CA GLU A 267 -30.86 -18.33 -15.43
C GLU A 267 -29.69 -19.11 -14.82
N VAL A 268 -29.15 -18.55 -13.74
CA VAL A 268 -28.25 -19.23 -12.82
C VAL A 268 -29.06 -20.22 -11.99
N ASP A 269 -28.88 -21.51 -12.27
CA ASP A 269 -29.31 -22.57 -11.37
C ASP A 269 -28.64 -22.40 -10.00
N GLY A 270 -29.49 -22.42 -8.96
CA GLY A 270 -29.20 -21.88 -7.65
C GLY A 270 -28.07 -22.56 -6.89
N VAL A 271 -27.18 -21.73 -6.35
CA VAL A 271 -26.55 -21.96 -5.06
C VAL A 271 -27.14 -20.94 -4.10
N ALA A 272 -27.82 -21.44 -3.07
CA ALA A 272 -28.52 -20.64 -2.07
C ALA A 272 -27.59 -19.62 -1.38
N PRO A 273 -28.09 -18.40 -1.10
CA PRO A 273 -27.32 -17.39 -0.40
C PRO A 273 -27.14 -17.82 1.07
N SER A 274 -25.89 -17.88 1.52
CA SER A 274 -25.60 -17.86 2.95
C SER A 274 -25.64 -16.40 3.42
N ASP A 275 -26.48 -16.15 4.42
CA ASP A 275 -26.84 -14.82 4.91
C ASP A 275 -25.65 -13.91 5.29
N PRO A 276 -25.83 -12.58 5.14
CA PRO A 276 -24.80 -11.59 5.40
C PRO A 276 -24.64 -11.31 6.91
N VAL A 277 -23.38 -11.32 7.38
CA VAL A 277 -23.01 -10.76 8.68
C VAL A 277 -23.15 -9.24 8.61
N GLU A 278 -24.16 -8.72 9.29
CA GLU A 278 -24.44 -7.28 9.46
C GLU A 278 -23.23 -6.51 10.02
N ALA A 279 -22.60 -5.71 9.16
CA ALA A 279 -21.72 -4.64 9.60
C ALA A 279 -22.58 -3.44 10.05
N ARG A 280 -22.77 -3.31 11.36
CA ARG A 280 -23.32 -2.12 12.03
C ARG A 280 -22.55 -0.86 11.64
N THR A 281 -23.09 -0.08 10.71
CA THR A 281 -22.72 1.32 10.53
C THR A 281 -23.46 2.16 11.58
N ARG A 282 -22.71 2.74 12.52
CA ARG A 282 -23.25 3.72 13.46
C ARG A 282 -23.46 5.05 12.73
N SER A 283 -24.70 5.49 12.77
CA SER A 283 -25.21 6.81 12.40
C SER A 283 -24.37 7.96 12.96
N ARG A 284 -24.00 8.92 12.12
CA ARG A 284 -23.67 10.28 12.53
C ARG A 284 -24.57 11.25 11.76
N THR A 285 -25.60 11.73 12.44
CA THR A 285 -26.41 12.88 12.03
C THR A 285 -25.62 14.17 12.29
N PRO A 286 -25.73 15.20 11.43
CA PRO A 286 -25.05 16.48 11.60
C PRO A 286 -25.87 17.45 12.46
N VAL A 287 -25.20 18.31 13.22
CA VAL A 287 -25.81 19.54 13.77
C VAL A 287 -24.85 20.71 13.55
N ALA A 288 -25.41 21.77 12.98
CA ALA A 288 -24.76 23.01 12.59
C ALA A 288 -24.70 24.03 13.74
N GLY A 289 -23.70 24.91 13.65
CA GLY A 289 -23.86 26.35 13.88
C GLY A 289 -23.53 26.89 15.28
N ALA A 290 -22.43 27.66 15.38
CA ALA A 290 -22.50 29.06 15.81
C ALA A 290 -21.15 29.80 15.64
N ARG A 291 -21.26 30.92 14.92
CA ARG A 291 -20.40 32.09 14.74
C ARG A 291 -19.51 32.46 15.94
N THR A 292 -18.33 33.07 15.68
CA THR A 292 -18.01 34.48 16.04
C THR A 292 -16.64 34.96 15.46
N ARG A 293 -16.74 36.01 14.63
CA ARG A 293 -15.88 37.18 14.30
C ARG A 293 -14.33 37.19 14.51
N ALA A 294 -13.67 37.55 13.39
CA ALA A 294 -12.75 38.67 13.14
C ALA A 294 -11.50 38.92 14.02
N ARG A 295 -10.31 38.91 13.37
CA ARG A 295 -9.38 40.07 13.30
C ARG A 295 -8.17 39.81 12.38
N THR A 296 -7.96 40.71 11.42
CA THR A 296 -6.69 41.03 10.76
C THR A 296 -5.87 41.98 11.67
N PRO A 297 -4.52 42.02 11.58
CA PRO A 297 -3.79 42.92 10.65
C PRO A 297 -2.57 42.19 10.00
N ARG A 298 -2.16 42.39 8.74
CA ARG A 298 -1.51 43.50 7.99
C ARG A 298 -0.13 43.96 8.51
N ALA A 299 0.79 44.06 7.54
CA ALA A 299 2.13 44.69 7.46
C ALA A 299 3.32 43.80 7.87
N ASP A 300 4.48 43.79 7.22
CA ASP A 300 5.01 44.39 5.97
C ASP A 300 6.42 43.78 5.75
N ALA A 301 6.91 43.83 4.50
CA ALA A 301 8.34 43.80 4.07
C ALA A 301 9.17 42.52 4.38
N GLU A 302 10.19 42.06 3.65
CA GLU A 302 11.15 42.68 2.71
C GLU A 302 11.88 41.50 2.03
N GLU A 303 11.75 41.29 0.73
CA GLU A 303 12.78 41.54 -0.30
C GLU A 303 14.24 41.24 0.11
N THR A 304 14.79 40.10 -0.32
CA THR A 304 16.18 40.01 -0.85
C THR A 304 16.47 38.66 -1.51
N ARG A 305 16.48 38.64 -2.85
CA ARG A 305 17.39 37.83 -3.67
C ARG A 305 18.60 38.74 -3.98
N PRO A 306 19.82 38.20 -4.19
CA PRO A 306 20.23 37.96 -5.57
C PRO A 306 21.23 36.80 -5.82
N ALA A 307 21.26 36.41 -7.10
CA ALA A 307 22.43 36.00 -7.91
C ALA A 307 23.14 34.65 -7.67
N SER A 308 22.88 33.72 -8.59
CA SER A 308 23.94 33.01 -9.34
C SER A 308 24.30 33.86 -10.58
N PRO A 309 25.56 33.90 -11.04
CA PRO A 309 26.01 32.89 -12.03
C PRO A 309 27.51 32.54 -11.94
N GLY A 310 27.89 31.34 -12.41
CA GLY A 310 29.30 30.95 -12.49
C GLY A 310 29.52 29.64 -13.25
N HIS A 311 29.49 29.73 -14.57
CA HIS A 311 30.10 28.78 -15.51
C HIS A 311 31.58 28.56 -15.17
N ALA A 312 32.03 27.29 -15.05
CA ALA A 312 33.34 26.83 -15.53
C ALA A 312 33.53 25.31 -15.31
N ALA A 313 33.46 24.55 -16.39
CA ALA A 313 34.35 23.41 -16.65
C ALA A 313 35.23 23.82 -17.87
N PRO A 314 36.29 23.09 -18.30
CA PRO A 314 36.81 21.81 -17.82
C PRO A 314 38.37 21.76 -17.71
N ARG A 315 38.88 20.58 -17.35
CA ARG A 315 40.15 19.92 -17.77
C ARG A 315 41.14 19.60 -16.66
N GLY A 316 41.62 18.35 -16.71
CA GLY A 316 43.05 18.06 -16.52
C GLY A 316 43.40 17.02 -15.46
N HIS A 317 43.63 15.79 -15.93
CA HIS A 317 44.69 14.86 -15.52
C HIS A 317 45.30 14.95 -14.10
N ALA A 318 45.26 13.83 -13.36
CA ALA A 318 46.41 12.93 -13.18
C ALA A 318 46.28 12.10 -11.88
N ALA A 319 46.25 10.78 -12.02
CA ALA A 319 46.79 9.87 -11.01
C ALA A 319 48.34 10.00 -11.02
N PRO A 320 49.06 9.71 -9.92
CA PRO A 320 49.36 8.31 -9.63
C PRO A 320 49.48 7.92 -8.14
N ARG A 321 49.22 6.61 -7.92
CA ARG A 321 49.91 5.66 -7.02
C ARG A 321 50.68 6.19 -5.80
N GLY A 322 50.29 5.67 -4.63
CA GLY A 322 51.13 5.57 -3.44
C GLY A 322 50.84 4.26 -2.71
N HIS A 323 51.83 3.36 -2.72
CA HIS A 323 51.89 2.11 -1.96
C HIS A 323 51.86 2.36 -0.44
N ARG A 324 51.06 1.59 0.30
CA ARG A 324 51.54 0.62 1.31
C ARG A 324 50.40 -0.26 1.80
#